data_AF-A0AB38VQ45-F1
#
_entry.id   AF-A0AB38VQ45-F1
#
_cell.length_a   1.000
_cell.length_b   1.000
_cell.length_c   1.000
_cell.angle_alpha   90.00
_cell.angle_beta   90.00
_cell.angle_gamma   90.00
#
_symmetry.space_group_name_H-M   'P 1'
#
loop_
_entity.id
_entity.type
_entity.pdbx_description
1 polymer ?
#
loop_
_entity_poly.entity_id
_entity_poly.type
_entity_poly.pdbx_seq_one_letter_code
_entity_poly.pdbx_strand_id
1 'polypeptide(L)'
;MYCSFIYFQFMETYSYGIDFFSDEVLENAVHRLMRRVDDALIRHNPHTNIIDPFAAIFEASLLKISLDEWFPTEVTRQLNKTLSNAVGDFHQDLLGRLPGWESTGTSGGYYDLKSTKPFGVNQQLAIAEVKNKYNTLNSGGKEKIYDNFQNLRALPEYKNHTFYLIEIIQRQSSGDIEWQLSNRAARKDIRRIGAQQVYAETTGQGDAFFRLFNAVTRVLEEKYGFDQQSSQSISAAELFGKAYDRG
;
A
#
# COMPACT_ATOMS: atom_id res chain seq x y z
N MET A 1 -8.63 -50.80 -21.23
CA MET A 1 -9.54 -49.87 -20.51
C MET A 1 -8.75 -49.21 -19.39
N TYR A 2 -8.07 -48.09 -19.68
CA TYR A 2 -7.54 -47.17 -18.68
C TYR A 2 -7.67 -45.78 -19.27
N CYS A 3 -8.74 -45.09 -18.87
CA CYS A 3 -8.97 -43.70 -19.22
C CYS A 3 -8.18 -42.85 -18.23
N SER A 4 -7.13 -42.19 -18.71
CA SER A 4 -6.36 -41.22 -17.94
C SER A 4 -7.22 -39.97 -17.76
N PHE A 5 -7.88 -39.85 -16.62
CA PHE A 5 -8.51 -38.59 -16.21
C PHE A 5 -7.41 -37.58 -15.88
N ILE A 6 -7.23 -36.63 -16.80
CA ILE A 6 -6.48 -35.40 -16.58
C ILE A 6 -7.23 -34.64 -15.48
N TYR A 7 -6.60 -34.46 -14.32
CA TYR A 7 -7.05 -33.50 -13.31
C TYR A 7 -6.86 -32.09 -13.87
N PHE A 8 -7.87 -31.59 -14.57
CA PHE A 8 -7.99 -30.18 -14.87
C PHE A 8 -8.54 -29.53 -13.59
N GLN A 9 -7.64 -29.06 -12.73
CA GLN A 9 -8.01 -28.29 -11.56
C GLN A 9 -8.58 -26.96 -12.05
N PHE A 10 -9.91 -26.87 -12.11
CA PHE A 10 -10.61 -25.60 -12.25
C PHE A 10 -10.15 -24.73 -11.08
N MET A 11 -9.23 -23.81 -11.33
CA MET A 11 -9.06 -22.66 -10.45
C MET A 11 -10.33 -21.85 -10.63
N GLU A 12 -11.31 -22.05 -9.74
CA GLU A 12 -12.41 -21.13 -9.58
C GLU A 12 -11.78 -19.75 -9.35
N THR A 13 -11.82 -18.91 -10.37
CA THR A 13 -11.58 -17.49 -10.19
C THR A 13 -12.62 -17.03 -9.18
N TYR A 14 -12.18 -16.58 -8.02
CA TYR A 14 -13.08 -16.00 -7.02
C TYR A 14 -13.91 -14.86 -7.65
N SER A 15 -15.07 -14.53 -7.07
CA SER A 15 -16.08 -13.69 -7.72
C SER A 15 -15.55 -12.33 -8.19
N TYR A 16 -14.51 -11.81 -7.54
CA TYR A 16 -13.87 -10.54 -7.92
C TYR A 16 -12.76 -10.63 -8.97
N GLY A 17 -12.43 -11.83 -9.50
CA GLY A 17 -11.50 -12.01 -10.63
C GLY A 17 -10.02 -12.05 -10.25
N ILE A 18 -9.70 -12.32 -8.99
CA ILE A 18 -8.35 -12.63 -8.48
C ILE A 18 -8.30 -14.07 -7.96
N ASP A 19 -7.10 -14.64 -7.86
CA ASP A 19 -6.85 -16.04 -7.44
C ASP A 19 -5.83 -16.16 -6.30
N PHE A 20 -5.22 -15.04 -5.88
CA PHE A 20 -4.22 -14.98 -4.82
C PHE A 20 -4.80 -14.58 -3.45
N PHE A 21 -6.08 -14.17 -3.39
CA PHE A 21 -6.86 -13.98 -2.17
C PHE A 21 -8.26 -14.57 -2.38
N SER A 22 -8.91 -15.00 -1.29
CA SER A 22 -10.36 -15.28 -1.33
C SER A 22 -11.17 -13.99 -1.34
N ASP A 23 -12.42 -14.07 -1.79
CA ASP A 23 -13.37 -12.93 -1.73
C ASP A 23 -13.52 -12.41 -0.29
N GLU A 24 -13.66 -13.31 0.69
CA GLU A 24 -13.75 -12.95 2.10
C GLU A 24 -12.55 -12.12 2.58
N VAL A 25 -11.33 -12.47 2.15
CA VAL A 25 -10.12 -11.71 2.50
C VAL A 25 -10.20 -10.29 1.95
N LEU A 26 -10.56 -10.14 0.68
CA LEU A 26 -10.64 -8.85 0.02
C LEU A 26 -11.74 -7.98 0.62
N GLU A 27 -12.94 -8.53 0.76
CA GLU A 27 -14.10 -7.85 1.34
C GLU A 27 -13.82 -7.38 2.77
N ASN A 28 -13.23 -8.24 3.60
CA ASN A 28 -12.89 -7.87 4.97
C ASN A 28 -11.83 -6.75 5.02
N ALA A 29 -10.87 -6.73 4.10
CA ALA A 29 -9.88 -5.66 4.01
C ALA A 29 -10.53 -4.33 3.62
N VAL A 30 -11.38 -4.32 2.60
CA VAL A 30 -12.14 -3.13 2.18
C VAL A 30 -13.05 -2.66 3.32
N HIS A 31 -13.76 -3.58 3.98
CA HIS A 31 -14.67 -3.25 5.06
C HIS A 31 -13.96 -2.64 6.28
N ARG A 32 -12.79 -3.15 6.65
CA ARG A 32 -11.98 -2.55 7.73
C ARG A 32 -11.56 -1.12 7.38
N LEU A 33 -11.15 -0.88 6.13
CA LEU A 33 -10.80 0.46 5.67
C LEU A 33 -12.00 1.41 5.74
N MET A 34 -13.13 1.02 5.15
CA MET A 34 -14.35 1.85 5.10
C MET A 34 -14.85 2.18 6.51
N ARG A 35 -14.96 1.17 7.37
CA ARG A 35 -15.39 1.37 8.77
C ARG A 35 -14.49 2.35 9.53
N ARG A 36 -13.17 2.29 9.33
CA ARG A 36 -12.24 3.22 10.00
C ARG A 36 -12.46 4.67 9.57
N VAL A 37 -12.81 4.90 8.31
CA VAL A 37 -13.10 6.23 7.77
C VAL A 37 -14.46 6.71 8.24
N ASP A 38 -15.48 5.86 8.21
CA ASP A 38 -16.83 6.16 8.70
C ASP A 38 -16.82 6.50 10.20
N ASP A 39 -16.12 5.69 11.00
CA ASP A 39 -15.95 5.93 12.42
C ASP A 39 -15.22 7.26 12.70
N ALA A 40 -14.30 7.66 11.82
CA ALA A 40 -13.59 8.92 11.92
C ALA A 40 -14.47 10.10 11.50
N LEU A 41 -15.36 9.92 10.51
CA LEU A 41 -16.38 10.89 10.11
C LEU A 41 -17.37 11.15 11.26
N ILE A 42 -17.92 10.08 11.85
CA ILE A 42 -18.92 10.16 12.94
C ILE A 42 -18.32 10.80 14.19
N ARG A 43 -17.08 10.43 14.54
CA ARG A 43 -16.41 10.89 15.76
C ARG A 43 -15.56 12.14 15.51
N HIS A 44 -15.61 12.73 14.32
CA HIS A 44 -14.73 13.83 13.99
C HIS A 44 -15.01 15.03 14.89
N ASN A 45 -14.08 15.32 15.79
CA ASN A 45 -14.06 16.58 16.51
C ASN A 45 -12.89 17.41 15.97
N PRO A 46 -13.15 18.41 15.12
CA PRO A 46 -12.11 19.19 14.44
C PRO A 46 -11.23 20.00 15.41
N HIS A 47 -11.63 20.14 16.67
CA HIS A 47 -10.90 20.85 17.71
C HIS A 47 -9.93 19.97 18.50
N THR A 48 -9.87 18.67 18.22
CA THR A 48 -8.94 17.76 18.92
C THR A 48 -7.48 17.94 18.47
N ASN A 49 -7.27 18.38 17.23
CA ASN A 49 -5.98 18.87 16.78
C ASN A 49 -5.93 20.39 16.89
N ILE A 50 -4.81 20.90 17.38
CA ILE A 50 -4.54 22.35 17.39
C ILE A 50 -4.44 22.81 15.93
N ILE A 51 -5.33 23.70 15.54
CA ILE A 51 -5.28 24.39 14.25
C ILE A 51 -4.23 25.49 14.34
N ASP A 52 -3.36 25.59 13.34
CA ASP A 52 -2.43 26.71 13.19
C ASP A 52 -3.18 27.93 12.62
N PRO A 53 -3.38 29.01 13.40
CA PRO A 53 -4.12 30.17 12.94
C PRO A 53 -3.40 30.93 11.82
N PHE A 54 -2.07 30.85 11.72
CA PHE A 54 -1.32 31.49 10.63
C PHE A 54 -1.54 30.74 9.32
N ALA A 55 -1.44 29.41 9.35
CA ALA A 55 -1.75 28.59 8.17
C ALA A 55 -3.19 28.83 7.69
N ALA A 56 -4.14 28.88 8.63
CA ALA A 56 -5.55 29.12 8.33
C ALA A 56 -5.79 30.46 7.60
N ILE A 57 -5.23 31.58 8.08
CA ILE A 57 -5.42 32.88 7.42
C ILE A 57 -4.74 32.95 6.05
N PHE A 58 -3.57 32.31 5.89
CA PHE A 58 -2.88 32.27 4.60
C PHE A 58 -3.65 31.42 3.58
N GLU A 59 -4.12 30.24 3.97
CA GLU A 59 -4.91 29.36 3.10
C GLU A 59 -6.25 30.00 2.73
N ALA A 60 -6.98 30.57 3.69
CA ALA A 60 -8.23 31.27 3.42
C ALA A 60 -8.03 32.45 2.47
N SER A 61 -6.93 33.21 2.63
CA SER A 61 -6.56 34.31 1.73
C SER A 61 -6.23 33.83 0.32
N LEU A 62 -5.46 32.73 0.18
CA LEU A 62 -5.11 32.13 -1.11
C LEU A 62 -6.34 31.60 -1.86
N LEU A 63 -7.27 30.97 -1.13
CA LEU A 63 -8.52 30.45 -1.66
C LEU A 63 -9.58 31.54 -1.87
N LYS A 64 -9.35 32.75 -1.33
CA LYS A 64 -10.26 33.90 -1.35
C LYS A 64 -11.63 33.59 -0.71
N ILE A 65 -11.59 32.93 0.43
CA ILE A 65 -12.77 32.54 1.23
C ILE A 65 -12.65 33.06 2.66
N SER A 66 -13.77 33.12 3.38
CA SER A 66 -13.78 33.40 4.83
C SER A 66 -13.23 32.23 5.65
N LEU A 67 -12.91 32.46 6.93
CA LEU A 67 -12.49 31.38 7.84
C LEU A 67 -13.61 30.36 8.09
N ASP A 68 -14.87 30.80 8.10
CA ASP A 68 -16.03 29.93 8.24
C ASP A 68 -16.17 28.99 7.03
N GLU A 69 -15.88 29.47 5.83
CA GLU A 69 -15.85 28.68 4.60
C GLU A 69 -14.60 27.80 4.48
N TRP A 70 -13.47 28.22 5.06
CA TRP A 70 -12.23 27.44 5.09
C TRP A 70 -12.30 26.26 6.06
N PHE A 71 -12.99 26.40 7.20
CA PHE A 71 -13.02 25.38 8.25
C PHE A 71 -13.44 23.97 7.77
N PRO A 72 -14.47 23.80 6.90
CA PRO A 72 -14.79 22.51 6.29
C PRO A 72 -13.65 21.89 5.46
N THR A 73 -12.77 22.70 4.87
CA THR A 73 -11.61 22.22 4.12
C THR A 73 -10.55 21.62 5.05
N GLU A 74 -10.35 22.22 6.23
CA GLU A 74 -9.47 21.69 7.27
C GLU A 74 -10.01 20.37 7.85
N VAL A 75 -11.32 20.28 8.09
CA VAL A 75 -11.98 19.03 8.48
C VAL A 75 -11.73 17.93 7.44
N THR A 76 -11.96 18.25 6.16
CA THR A 76 -11.70 17.34 5.04
C THR A 76 -10.23 16.92 4.98
N ARG A 77 -9.29 17.85 5.20
CA ARG A 77 -7.85 17.55 5.24
C ARG A 77 -7.50 16.56 6.36
N GLN A 78 -8.08 16.73 7.54
CA GLN A 78 -7.88 15.79 8.65
C GLN A 78 -8.44 14.40 8.35
N LEU A 79 -9.63 14.32 7.74
CA LEU A 79 -10.23 13.07 7.27
C LEU A 79 -9.37 12.38 6.20
N ASN A 80 -8.83 13.14 5.25
CA ASN A 80 -7.92 12.63 4.22
C ASN A 80 -6.65 12.01 4.83
N LYS A 81 -6.15 12.53 5.95
CA LYS A 81 -5.03 11.92 6.68
C LYS A 81 -5.42 10.56 7.26
N THR A 82 -6.62 10.44 7.85
CA THR A 82 -7.13 9.16 8.35
C THR A 82 -7.31 8.14 7.23
N LEU A 83 -7.91 8.56 6.11
CA LEU A 83 -8.06 7.72 4.92
C LEU A 83 -6.69 7.26 4.40
N SER A 84 -5.72 8.17 4.27
CA SER A 84 -4.37 7.82 3.81
C SER A 84 -3.69 6.79 4.70
N ASN A 85 -3.88 6.87 6.02
CA ASN A 85 -3.36 5.88 6.96
C ASN A 85 -4.10 4.54 6.81
N ALA A 86 -5.43 4.56 6.68
CA ALA A 86 -6.24 3.37 6.48
C ALA A 86 -5.87 2.62 5.17
N VAL A 87 -5.56 3.36 4.10
CA VAL A 87 -5.04 2.80 2.83
C VAL A 87 -3.66 2.17 3.03
N GLY A 88 -2.79 2.76 3.84
CA GLY A 88 -1.49 2.17 4.19
C GLY A 88 -1.64 0.81 4.86
N ASP A 89 -2.47 0.75 5.91
CA ASP A 89 -2.74 -0.50 6.65
C ASP A 89 -3.41 -1.54 5.74
N PHE A 90 -4.31 -1.12 4.86
CA PHE A 90 -4.94 -1.99 3.86
C PHE A 90 -3.91 -2.65 2.95
N HIS A 91 -2.93 -1.90 2.43
CA HIS A 91 -1.88 -2.47 1.58
C HIS A 91 -0.94 -3.41 2.34
N GLN A 92 -0.53 -3.06 3.56
CA GLN A 92 0.30 -3.93 4.39
C GLN A 92 -0.43 -5.25 4.70
N ASP A 93 -1.72 -5.17 5.04
CA ASP A 93 -2.55 -6.33 5.36
C ASP A 93 -2.72 -7.26 4.16
N LEU A 94 -2.97 -6.73 2.95
CA LEU A 94 -3.06 -7.54 1.74
C LEU A 94 -1.71 -8.11 1.30
N LEU A 95 -0.63 -7.34 1.36
CA LEU A 95 0.72 -7.86 1.07
C LEU A 95 1.06 -9.03 2.00
N GLY A 96 0.71 -8.91 3.29
CA GLY A 96 0.91 -9.99 4.27
C GLY A 96 0.01 -11.21 4.11
N ARG A 97 -0.93 -11.19 3.15
CA ARG A 97 -1.75 -12.35 2.78
C ARG A 97 -1.31 -12.98 1.46
N LEU A 98 -0.34 -12.38 0.76
CA LEU A 98 0.16 -12.97 -0.47
C LEU A 98 0.86 -14.31 -0.16
N PRO A 99 0.83 -15.28 -1.09
CA PRO A 99 1.52 -16.55 -0.90
C PRO A 99 3.00 -16.36 -0.51
N GLY A 100 3.39 -16.84 0.68
CA GLY A 100 4.77 -16.72 1.13
C GLY A 100 5.12 -15.40 1.83
N TRP A 101 4.14 -14.55 2.15
CA TRP A 101 4.31 -13.34 2.96
C TRP A 101 3.44 -13.40 4.21
N GLU A 102 3.90 -12.72 5.26
CA GLU A 102 3.20 -12.53 6.52
C GLU A 102 3.33 -11.08 6.98
N SER A 103 2.22 -10.47 7.40
CA SER A 103 2.22 -9.17 8.07
C SER A 103 2.50 -9.31 9.56
N THR A 104 3.30 -8.39 10.11
CA THR A 104 3.53 -8.28 11.55
C THR A 104 2.43 -7.49 12.27
N GLY A 105 1.48 -6.94 11.51
CA GLY A 105 0.39 -6.12 12.03
C GLY A 105 0.83 -4.76 12.57
N THR A 106 -0.10 -4.05 13.21
CA THR A 106 0.12 -2.71 13.79
C THR A 106 0.99 -2.70 15.06
N SER A 107 1.33 -3.88 15.59
CA SER A 107 2.21 -4.07 16.75
C SER A 107 3.64 -4.50 16.35
N GLY A 108 3.93 -4.62 15.06
CA GLY A 108 5.23 -5.03 14.54
C GLY A 108 6.31 -4.00 14.86
N GLY A 109 7.22 -4.32 15.79
CA GLY A 109 8.12 -3.34 16.38
C GLY A 109 9.22 -2.79 15.46
N TYR A 110 9.61 -3.52 14.40
CA TYR A 110 10.80 -3.18 13.59
C TYR A 110 10.63 -3.34 12.09
N TYR A 111 9.56 -3.97 11.60
CA TYR A 111 9.29 -4.16 10.17
C TYR A 111 7.83 -4.55 9.98
N ASP A 112 7.28 -4.27 8.80
CA ASP A 112 5.86 -4.45 8.45
C ASP A 112 5.53 -5.85 7.95
N LEU A 113 6.46 -6.47 7.23
CA LEU A 113 6.27 -7.76 6.56
C LEU A 113 7.52 -8.64 6.67
N LYS A 114 7.31 -9.95 6.62
CA LYS A 114 8.37 -10.94 6.37
C LYS A 114 7.91 -11.96 5.35
N SER A 115 8.84 -12.52 4.58
CA SER A 115 8.54 -13.67 3.73
C SER A 115 8.81 -14.99 4.46
N THR A 116 8.02 -16.01 4.14
CA THR A 116 8.22 -17.40 4.59
C THR A 116 8.91 -18.26 3.52
N LYS A 117 9.14 -17.69 2.34
CA LYS A 117 9.86 -18.30 1.21
C LYS A 117 10.87 -17.30 0.62
N PRO A 118 11.94 -17.79 -0.05
CA PRO A 118 12.85 -16.94 -0.79
C PRO A 118 12.13 -16.01 -1.79
N PHE A 119 12.55 -14.75 -1.86
CA PHE A 119 11.92 -13.72 -2.69
C PHE A 119 12.96 -12.78 -3.34
N GLY A 120 12.61 -12.21 -4.49
CA GLY A 120 13.36 -11.18 -5.20
C GLY A 120 14.71 -11.64 -5.75
N VAL A 121 15.53 -10.70 -6.22
CA VAL A 121 16.73 -11.02 -7.01
C VAL A 121 17.78 -11.84 -6.24
N ASN A 122 17.84 -11.71 -4.92
CA ASN A 122 18.81 -12.42 -4.09
C ASN A 122 18.35 -13.85 -3.72
N GLN A 123 17.08 -14.21 -3.97
CA GLN A 123 16.51 -15.50 -3.61
C GLN A 123 16.77 -15.86 -2.13
N GLN A 124 16.45 -14.90 -1.26
CA GLN A 124 16.59 -15.01 0.21
C GLN A 124 15.26 -14.70 0.89
N LEU A 125 15.12 -15.09 2.16
CA LEU A 125 14.00 -14.61 2.97
C LEU A 125 14.04 -13.08 3.05
N ALA A 126 12.87 -12.47 3.03
CA ALA A 126 12.69 -11.03 2.98
C ALA A 126 12.17 -10.49 4.31
N ILE A 127 12.69 -9.34 4.71
CA ILE A 127 12.09 -8.46 5.72
C ILE A 127 11.75 -7.15 5.01
N ALA A 128 10.55 -6.59 5.22
CA ALA A 128 10.16 -5.40 4.51
C ALA A 128 9.43 -4.37 5.35
N GLU A 129 9.64 -3.12 4.96
CA GLU A 129 8.90 -1.94 5.39
C GLU A 129 8.04 -1.48 4.22
N VAL A 130 6.76 -1.17 4.47
CA VAL A 130 5.80 -0.73 3.46
C VAL A 130 5.59 0.78 3.58
N LYS A 131 5.59 1.47 2.43
CA LYS A 131 5.26 2.90 2.35
C LYS A 131 4.28 3.15 1.22
N ASN A 132 3.22 3.89 1.53
CA ASN A 132 2.15 4.18 0.57
C ASN A 132 2.63 5.05 -0.62
N LYS A 133 3.47 6.06 -0.37
CA LYS A 133 4.06 6.89 -1.44
C LYS A 133 5.53 7.18 -1.19
N TYR A 134 6.33 7.24 -2.25
CA TYR A 134 7.78 7.55 -2.22
C TYR A 134 8.15 8.87 -1.49
N ASN A 135 7.22 9.82 -1.40
CA ASN A 135 7.40 11.15 -0.81
C ASN A 135 6.82 11.28 0.60
N THR A 136 6.34 10.19 1.21
CA THR A 136 5.85 10.21 2.60
C THR A 136 6.97 10.39 3.63
N LEU A 137 8.22 10.15 3.24
CA LEU A 137 9.39 10.28 4.10
C LEU A 137 10.22 11.50 3.72
N ASN A 138 10.45 12.38 4.68
CA ASN A 138 11.59 13.30 4.62
C ASN A 138 12.91 12.50 4.66
N SER A 139 14.05 13.18 4.46
CA SER A 139 15.38 12.54 4.50
C SER A 139 15.59 11.71 5.76
N GLY A 140 15.26 12.26 6.93
CA GLY A 140 15.39 11.57 8.22
C GLY A 140 14.55 10.30 8.34
N GLY A 141 13.35 10.27 7.75
CA GLY A 141 12.51 9.07 7.73
C GLY A 141 13.13 7.92 6.91
N LYS A 142 13.76 8.24 5.79
CA LYS A 142 14.47 7.25 4.95
C LYS A 142 15.70 6.69 5.67
N GLU A 143 16.48 7.57 6.30
CA GLU A 143 17.65 7.19 7.09
C GLU A 143 17.27 6.24 8.23
N LYS A 144 16.19 6.53 8.96
CA LYS A 144 15.72 5.66 10.06
C LYS A 144 15.39 4.25 9.61
N ILE A 145 14.69 4.09 8.49
CA ILE A 145 14.35 2.76 7.94
C ILE A 145 15.62 2.03 7.51
N TYR A 146 16.53 2.73 6.82
CA TYR A 146 17.79 2.15 6.38
C TYR A 146 18.65 1.68 7.57
N ASP A 147 18.79 2.51 8.60
CA ASP A 147 19.54 2.18 9.80
C ASP A 147 18.89 1.03 10.58
N ASN A 148 17.55 0.98 10.60
CA ASN A 148 16.81 -0.15 11.16
C ASN A 148 17.09 -1.46 10.40
N PHE A 149 17.08 -1.46 9.06
CA PHE A 149 17.49 -2.63 8.28
C PHE A 149 18.92 -3.06 8.56
N GLN A 150 19.84 -2.12 8.70
CA GLN A 150 21.23 -2.41 9.08
C GLN A 150 21.34 -3.05 10.47
N ASN A 151 20.55 -2.57 11.43
CA ASN A 151 20.49 -3.13 12.78
C ASN A 151 19.92 -4.55 12.78
N LEU A 152 18.81 -4.79 12.08
CA LEU A 152 18.23 -6.13 11.95
C LEU A 152 19.21 -7.09 11.28
N ARG A 153 19.84 -6.66 10.19
CA ARG A 153 20.86 -7.44 9.47
C ARG A 153 22.04 -7.87 10.35
N ALA A 154 22.40 -7.06 11.35
CA ALA A 154 23.49 -7.40 12.27
C ALA A 154 23.11 -8.52 13.25
N LEU A 155 21.82 -8.82 13.42
CA LEU A 155 21.34 -9.90 14.27
C LEU A 155 21.57 -11.27 13.59
N PRO A 156 22.01 -12.31 14.34
CA PRO A 156 22.24 -13.64 13.79
C PRO A 156 21.03 -14.24 13.06
N GLU A 157 19.81 -13.96 13.55
CA GLU A 157 18.54 -14.43 12.96
C GLU A 157 18.35 -13.94 11.53
N TYR A 158 18.82 -12.73 11.21
CA TYR A 158 18.57 -12.08 9.91
C TYR A 158 19.81 -12.01 9.00
N LYS A 159 20.88 -12.72 9.34
CA LYS A 159 22.21 -12.64 8.69
C LYS A 159 22.23 -12.96 7.18
N ASN A 160 21.17 -13.58 6.65
CA ASN A 160 21.00 -13.92 5.23
C ASN A 160 19.62 -13.51 4.68
N HIS A 161 19.04 -12.43 5.19
CA HIS A 161 17.81 -11.87 4.64
C HIS A 161 18.12 -10.73 3.67
N THR A 162 17.20 -10.51 2.73
CA THR A 162 17.14 -9.27 1.96
C THR A 162 16.11 -8.33 2.58
N PHE A 163 16.46 -7.06 2.72
CA PHE A 163 15.62 -6.03 3.33
C PHE A 163 15.03 -5.15 2.24
N TYR A 164 13.70 -5.04 2.18
CA TYR A 164 13.01 -4.27 1.15
C TYR A 164 12.28 -3.08 1.73
N LEU A 165 12.51 -1.91 1.14
CA LEU A 165 11.52 -0.84 1.16
C LEU A 165 10.52 -1.09 0.03
N ILE A 166 9.30 -1.48 0.37
CA ILE A 166 8.21 -1.65 -0.59
C ILE A 166 7.47 -0.32 -0.71
N GLU A 167 7.50 0.28 -1.90
CA GLU A 167 6.74 1.49 -2.21
C GLU A 167 5.49 1.11 -2.99
N ILE A 168 4.30 1.43 -2.45
CA ILE A 168 3.04 1.24 -3.18
C ILE A 168 3.03 2.16 -4.39
N ILE A 169 3.16 3.48 -4.19
CA ILE A 169 3.29 4.46 -5.28
C ILE A 169 4.75 4.93 -5.38
N GLN A 170 5.40 4.58 -6.48
CA GLN A 170 6.78 4.97 -6.80
C GLN A 170 6.85 6.30 -7.55
N ARG A 171 7.98 7.02 -7.45
CA ARG A 171 8.21 8.25 -8.23
C ARG A 171 8.42 7.95 -9.72
N GLN A 172 9.16 6.87 -9.96
CA GLN A 172 9.52 6.32 -11.25
C GLN A 172 9.41 4.82 -11.07
N SER A 173 8.89 4.10 -12.08
CA SER A 173 8.90 2.64 -12.03
C SER A 173 10.35 2.19 -12.01
N SER A 174 10.81 1.81 -10.82
CA SER A 174 12.11 1.19 -10.63
C SER A 174 11.80 -0.18 -10.09
N GLY A 175 12.20 -1.21 -10.83
CA GLY A 175 12.04 -2.57 -10.37
C GLY A 175 12.84 -2.83 -9.09
N ASP A 176 13.13 -4.09 -8.81
CA ASP A 176 13.94 -4.48 -7.67
C ASP A 176 15.38 -3.94 -7.80
N ILE A 177 15.71 -2.85 -7.09
CA ILE A 177 17.01 -2.16 -7.14
C ILE A 177 17.65 -2.01 -5.76
N GLU A 178 18.98 -1.90 -5.73
CA GLU A 178 19.69 -1.54 -4.50
C GLU A 178 19.23 -0.17 -4.00
N TRP A 179 18.89 -0.09 -2.71
CA TRP A 179 18.42 1.15 -2.14
C TRP A 179 19.60 1.98 -1.66
N GLN A 180 19.88 3.07 -2.38
CA GLN A 180 20.99 3.98 -2.08
C GLN A 180 20.49 5.30 -1.50
N LEU A 181 21.01 5.67 -0.34
CA LEU A 181 20.87 7.02 0.24
C LEU A 181 22.17 7.80 0.05
N SER A 182 22.10 9.12 -0.07
CA SER A 182 23.28 9.97 -0.32
C SER A 182 24.36 9.84 0.76
N ASN A 183 23.96 9.51 1.99
CA ASN A 183 24.83 9.38 3.16
C ASN A 183 24.95 7.94 3.70
N ARG A 184 24.59 6.93 2.91
CA ARG A 184 24.75 5.51 3.25
C ARG A 184 25.37 4.76 2.07
N ALA A 185 26.09 3.69 2.31
CA ALA A 185 26.69 2.89 1.24
C ALA A 185 25.65 2.00 0.57
N ALA A 186 25.78 1.75 -0.73
CA ALA A 186 24.86 0.85 -1.44
C ALA A 186 25.12 -0.58 -0.96
N ARG A 187 24.05 -1.37 -0.88
CA ARG A 187 24.15 -2.77 -0.49
C ARG A 187 23.23 -3.63 -1.33
N LYS A 188 23.75 -4.78 -1.75
CA LYS A 188 22.97 -5.78 -2.48
C LYS A 188 21.77 -6.32 -1.70
N ASP A 189 21.87 -6.36 -0.37
CA ASP A 189 20.89 -6.94 0.55
C ASP A 189 19.93 -5.91 1.16
N ILE A 190 20.05 -4.62 0.81
CA ILE A 190 19.08 -3.57 1.18
C ILE A 190 18.57 -2.93 -0.11
N ARG A 191 17.29 -3.14 -0.40
CA ARG A 191 16.71 -2.93 -1.71
C ARG A 191 15.41 -2.15 -1.63
N ARG A 192 14.98 -1.60 -2.76
CA ARG A 192 13.70 -0.93 -2.91
C ARG A 192 12.98 -1.53 -4.10
N ILE A 193 11.68 -1.77 -3.93
CA ILE A 193 10.86 -2.47 -4.91
C ILE A 193 9.46 -1.87 -4.92
N GLY A 194 8.81 -1.86 -6.09
CA GLY A 194 7.42 -1.43 -6.23
C GLY A 194 6.45 -2.54 -5.86
N ALA A 195 5.31 -2.19 -5.27
CA ALA A 195 4.28 -3.17 -4.94
C ALA A 195 3.83 -3.99 -6.16
N GLN A 196 3.74 -3.39 -7.34
CA GLN A 196 3.41 -4.12 -8.59
C GLN A 196 4.32 -5.32 -8.82
N GLN A 197 5.63 -5.15 -8.63
CA GLN A 197 6.59 -6.23 -8.81
C GLN A 197 6.49 -7.28 -7.70
N VAL A 198 6.24 -6.86 -6.44
CA VAL A 198 5.99 -7.82 -5.35
C VAL A 198 4.79 -8.71 -5.65
N TYR A 199 3.68 -8.12 -6.10
CA TYR A 199 2.51 -8.89 -6.54
C TYR A 199 2.86 -9.80 -7.71
N ALA A 200 3.49 -9.29 -8.76
CA ALA A 200 3.79 -10.05 -9.96
C ALA A 200 4.73 -11.25 -9.70
N GLU A 201 5.79 -11.05 -8.93
CA GLU A 201 6.73 -12.13 -8.58
C GLU A 201 6.10 -13.16 -7.65
N THR A 202 5.26 -12.71 -6.71
CA THR A 202 4.66 -13.62 -5.73
C THR A 202 3.55 -14.48 -6.35
N THR A 203 2.74 -13.92 -7.25
CA THR A 203 1.62 -14.62 -7.89
C THR A 203 2.02 -15.30 -9.19
N GLY A 204 3.16 -14.92 -9.79
CA GLY A 204 3.55 -15.31 -11.14
C GLY A 204 2.78 -14.60 -12.25
N GLN A 205 2.05 -13.52 -11.95
CA GLN A 205 1.16 -12.83 -12.90
C GLN A 205 1.51 -11.34 -13.00
N GLY A 206 1.95 -10.91 -14.19
CA GLY A 206 2.42 -9.53 -14.42
C GLY A 206 1.39 -8.43 -14.14
N ASP A 207 0.09 -8.75 -14.24
CA ASP A 207 -1.02 -7.80 -14.05
C ASP A 207 -1.71 -7.93 -12.68
N ALA A 208 -1.17 -8.74 -11.75
CA ALA A 208 -1.81 -9.05 -10.47
C ALA A 208 -2.23 -7.82 -9.65
N PHE A 209 -1.40 -6.77 -9.63
CA PHE A 209 -1.73 -5.54 -8.91
C PHE A 209 -2.87 -4.74 -9.55
N PHE A 210 -2.97 -4.76 -10.89
CA PHE A 210 -4.09 -4.16 -11.61
C PHE A 210 -5.38 -4.98 -11.42
N ARG A 211 -5.28 -6.32 -11.44
CA ARG A 211 -6.40 -7.22 -11.10
C ARG A 211 -6.89 -6.96 -9.67
N LEU A 212 -5.99 -6.74 -8.71
CA LEU A 212 -6.36 -6.33 -7.36
C LEU A 212 -7.12 -4.99 -7.35
N PHE A 213 -6.63 -3.97 -8.06
CA PHE A 213 -7.30 -2.68 -8.13
C PHE A 213 -8.75 -2.83 -8.64
N ASN A 214 -8.94 -3.57 -9.74
CA ASN A 214 -10.28 -3.84 -10.29
C ASN A 214 -11.17 -4.63 -9.32
N ALA A 215 -10.59 -5.61 -8.61
CA ALA A 215 -11.31 -6.38 -7.61
C ALA A 215 -11.79 -5.49 -6.44
N VAL A 216 -10.95 -4.58 -5.95
CA VAL A 216 -11.34 -3.58 -4.94
C VAL A 216 -12.47 -2.71 -5.46
N THR A 217 -12.40 -2.25 -6.71
CA THR A 217 -13.45 -1.43 -7.30
C THR A 217 -14.79 -2.16 -7.33
N ARG A 218 -14.82 -3.44 -7.72
CA ARG A 218 -16.05 -4.25 -7.73
C ARG A 218 -16.66 -4.41 -6.34
N VAL A 219 -15.83 -4.66 -5.32
CA VAL A 219 -16.31 -4.72 -3.93
C VAL A 219 -16.95 -3.38 -3.51
N LEU A 220 -16.36 -2.25 -3.92
CA LEU A 220 -16.89 -0.92 -3.64
C LEU A 220 -18.22 -0.66 -4.38
N GLU A 221 -18.35 -1.08 -5.63
CA GLU A 221 -19.58 -0.99 -6.42
C GLU A 221 -20.71 -1.79 -5.75
N GLU A 222 -20.45 -3.07 -5.46
CA GLU A 222 -21.46 -4.00 -4.95
C GLU A 222 -21.91 -3.70 -3.52
N LYS A 223 -20.98 -3.27 -2.64
CA LYS A 223 -21.25 -3.17 -1.20
C LYS A 223 -21.36 -1.75 -0.67
N TYR A 224 -20.80 -0.79 -1.39
CA TYR A 224 -20.75 0.62 -0.95
C TYR A 224 -21.36 1.58 -1.97
N GLY A 225 -21.93 1.06 -3.07
CA GLY A 225 -22.62 1.88 -4.07
C GLY A 225 -21.69 2.84 -4.81
N PHE A 226 -20.39 2.50 -4.92
CA PHE A 226 -19.47 3.28 -5.74
C PHE A 226 -19.93 3.24 -7.20
N ASP A 227 -20.16 4.40 -7.81
CA ASP A 227 -20.56 4.50 -9.21
C ASP A 227 -19.37 5.00 -10.05
N GLN A 228 -18.82 4.11 -10.87
CA GLN A 228 -17.77 4.48 -11.83
C GLN A 228 -18.29 5.37 -12.97
N GLN A 229 -19.60 5.40 -13.22
CA GLN A 229 -20.23 6.17 -14.30
C GLN A 229 -20.61 7.59 -13.85
N SER A 230 -19.69 8.31 -13.19
CA SER A 230 -19.86 9.75 -13.05
C SER A 230 -19.40 10.46 -14.34
N SER A 231 -20.25 11.35 -14.85
CA SER A 231 -20.17 11.99 -16.17
C SER A 231 -19.02 12.99 -16.37
N GLN A 232 -17.84 12.81 -15.75
CA GLN A 232 -16.70 13.73 -15.87
C GLN A 232 -15.34 13.04 -16.00
N SER A 233 -14.78 13.11 -17.22
CA SER A 233 -13.37 13.24 -17.66
C SER A 233 -12.20 12.45 -17.03
N ILE A 234 -12.35 11.72 -15.90
CA ILE A 234 -11.27 10.90 -15.32
C ILE A 234 -11.83 9.59 -14.73
N SER A 235 -11.38 8.44 -15.23
CA SER A 235 -11.75 7.11 -14.72
C SER A 235 -10.76 6.56 -13.68
N ALA A 236 -11.21 5.59 -12.88
CA ALA A 236 -10.36 4.87 -11.93
C ALA A 236 -9.15 4.20 -12.62
N ALA A 237 -9.37 3.63 -13.80
CA ALA A 237 -8.31 3.04 -14.62
C ALA A 237 -7.29 4.09 -15.11
N GLU A 238 -7.73 5.30 -15.48
CA GLU A 238 -6.81 6.38 -15.86
C GLU A 238 -5.97 6.88 -14.68
N LEU A 239 -6.53 6.92 -13.47
CA LEU A 239 -5.77 7.24 -12.26
C LEU A 239 -4.71 6.16 -11.96
N PHE A 240 -5.07 4.89 -12.13
CA PHE A 240 -4.13 3.77 -12.01
C PHE A 240 -2.99 3.92 -13.03
N GLY A 241 -3.29 4.07 -14.32
CA GLY A 241 -2.27 4.20 -15.35
C GLY A 241 -1.36 5.42 -15.12
N LYS A 242 -1.92 6.55 -14.69
CA LYS A 242 -1.12 7.72 -14.29
C LYS A 242 -0.19 7.47 -13.10
N ALA A 243 -0.50 6.54 -12.21
CA ALA A 243 0.34 6.25 -11.04
C ALA A 243 1.40 5.19 -11.34
N TYR A 244 1.11 4.25 -12.24
CA TYR A 244 1.86 3.00 -12.37
C TYR A 244 2.47 2.75 -13.75
N ASP A 245 1.96 3.38 -14.81
CA ASP A 245 2.45 3.18 -16.18
C ASP A 245 3.46 4.27 -16.59
N ARG A 246 3.96 5.07 -15.64
CA ARG A 246 5.02 6.05 -15.88
C ARG A 246 6.37 5.33 -16.04
N GLY A 247 6.66 4.93 -17.28
CA GLY A 247 8.00 4.59 -17.75
C GLY A 247 8.88 5.82 -17.89
#